data_AF-A0A6P5FLA1-F1
#
_entry.id   AF-A0A6P5FLA1-F1
#
_cell.length_a   1.000
_cell.length_b   1.000
_cell.length_c   1.000
_cell.angle_alpha   90.00
_cell.angle_beta   90.00
_cell.angle_gamma   90.00
#
_symmetry.space_group_name_H-M   'P 1'
#
loop_
_entity.id
_entity.type
_entity.pdbx_description
1 polymer ?
#
loop_
_entity_poly.entity_id
_entity_poly.type
_entity_poly.pdbx_seq_one_letter_code
_entity_poly.pdbx_strand_id
1 'polypeptide(L)'
;MAASLKSPFPVTRLLPCSLKPLALPKPKFHVRAARTESGGVVIGSRVPYFELPEPLTGKVWKLDDFESYPALLVMFICNHCPFVKHLKKDIVKLTKFYMGKGLAAVAISSNSTITHPQDGPEFMAKEAKLFNYPFPYLFDESQEVARAFGAVCTPEFFLFKKDGRRPFELFYHGQFDDSRPSSNIPVTGRDLSRAIDCVLSGQKLNFMQKPSVGCSIKWHPGNSP
;
A
#
# COMPACT_ATOMS: atom_id res chain seq x y z
N MET A 1 -78.21 49.83 43.41
CA MET A 1 -78.55 48.60 42.67
C MET A 1 -77.28 48.08 42.04
N ALA A 2 -76.94 46.82 42.33
CA ALA A 2 -75.68 46.18 41.96
C ALA A 2 -75.76 45.51 40.58
N ALA A 3 -74.65 45.54 39.84
CA ALA A 3 -74.28 44.61 38.77
C ALA A 3 -72.75 44.75 38.59
N SER A 4 -71.89 43.89 39.13
CA SER A 4 -71.61 42.49 38.76
C SER A 4 -71.40 42.32 37.25
N LEU A 5 -70.13 42.13 36.84
CA LEU A 5 -69.72 41.29 35.72
C LEU A 5 -68.21 40.98 35.88
N LYS A 6 -67.92 39.76 36.30
CA LYS A 6 -66.59 39.16 36.40
C LYS A 6 -66.14 38.73 35.00
N SER A 7 -64.93 39.09 34.58
CA SER A 7 -64.25 38.47 33.43
C SER A 7 -63.28 37.39 33.92
N PRO A 8 -63.23 36.20 33.28
CA PRO A 8 -62.18 35.23 33.51
C PRO A 8 -61.14 35.33 32.38
N PHE A 9 -59.94 35.83 32.70
CA PHE A 9 -58.80 35.65 31.80
C PHE A 9 -58.21 34.24 32.01
N PRO A 10 -58.07 33.41 30.97
CA PRO A 10 -57.37 32.14 31.10
C PRO A 10 -55.86 32.42 31.13
N VAL A 11 -55.20 32.05 32.22
CA VAL A 11 -53.75 32.07 32.33
C VAL A 11 -53.20 30.95 31.44
N THR A 12 -52.70 31.29 30.26
CA THR A 12 -52.04 30.34 29.36
C THR A 12 -50.67 29.99 29.93
N ARG A 13 -50.48 28.73 30.35
CA ARG A 13 -49.16 28.20 30.72
C ARG A 13 -48.24 28.23 29.50
N LEU A 14 -47.21 29.07 29.53
CA LEU A 14 -46.09 29.00 28.59
C LEU A 14 -45.34 27.68 28.84
N LEU A 15 -45.36 26.80 27.84
CA LEU A 15 -44.48 25.63 27.78
C LEU A 15 -43.03 26.10 27.67
N PRO A 16 -42.08 25.54 28.44
CA PRO A 16 -40.68 25.89 28.29
C PRO A 16 -40.18 25.36 26.94
N CYS A 17 -39.82 26.29 26.05
CA CYS A 17 -39.18 25.98 24.78
C CYS A 17 -37.79 25.40 25.08
N SER A 18 -37.67 24.06 25.03
CA SER A 18 -36.38 23.37 25.17
C SER A 18 -35.59 23.55 23.88
N LEU A 19 -34.72 24.56 23.86
CA LEU A 19 -33.72 24.75 22.82
C LEU A 19 -32.68 23.62 22.94
N LYS A 20 -32.79 22.61 22.08
CA LYS A 20 -31.73 21.61 21.91
C LYS A 20 -30.49 22.32 21.34
N PRO A 21 -29.29 22.16 21.95
CA PRO A 21 -28.08 22.75 21.40
C PRO A 21 -27.81 22.16 20.01
N LEU A 22 -27.66 23.02 19.00
CA LEU A 22 -27.18 22.60 17.68
C LEU A 22 -25.74 22.09 17.86
N ALA A 23 -25.52 20.80 17.64
CA ALA A 23 -24.20 20.22 17.61
C ALA A 23 -23.41 20.81 16.43
N LEU A 24 -22.33 21.54 16.72
CA LEU A 24 -21.40 22.00 15.70
C LEU A 24 -20.76 20.78 15.01
N PRO A 25 -20.63 20.79 13.67
CA PRO A 25 -19.99 19.70 12.96
C PRO A 25 -18.53 19.61 13.41
N LYS A 26 -18.13 18.45 13.93
CA LYS A 26 -16.74 18.18 14.33
C LYS A 26 -15.83 18.37 13.10
N PRO A 27 -14.71 19.10 13.22
CA PRO A 27 -13.78 19.25 12.11
C PRO A 27 -13.27 17.87 11.71
N LYS A 28 -13.55 17.47 10.47
CA LYS A 28 -12.95 16.28 9.86
C LYS A 28 -11.50 16.59 9.61
N PHE A 29 -10.63 16.26 10.57
CA PHE A 29 -9.19 16.26 10.37
C PHE A 29 -8.85 15.27 9.25
N HIS A 30 -8.68 15.79 8.04
CA HIS A 30 -8.06 15.05 6.97
C HIS A 30 -6.56 15.09 7.27
N VAL A 31 -6.05 14.05 7.92
CA VAL A 31 -4.60 13.83 7.98
C VAL A 31 -4.15 13.66 6.52
N ARG A 32 -3.62 14.74 5.93
CA ARG A 32 -2.89 14.66 4.67
C ARG A 32 -1.64 13.88 4.98
N ALA A 33 -1.68 12.56 4.83
CA ALA A 33 -0.48 11.75 4.84
C ALA A 33 0.47 12.36 3.79
N ALA A 34 1.64 12.81 4.23
CA ALA A 34 2.66 13.33 3.34
C ALA A 34 2.93 12.28 2.26
N ARG A 35 2.92 12.73 1.00
CA ARG A 35 3.22 11.87 -0.15
C ARG A 35 4.73 11.77 -0.26
N THR A 36 5.23 10.56 -0.42
CA THR A 36 6.65 10.25 -0.61
C THR A 36 6.81 9.62 -1.98
N GLU A 37 7.78 10.12 -2.74
CA GLU A 37 8.19 9.51 -4.00
C GLU A 37 9.35 8.55 -3.74
N SER A 38 9.43 7.46 -4.51
CA SER A 38 10.54 6.51 -4.41
C SER A 38 11.87 7.17 -4.79
N GLY A 39 12.94 6.77 -4.12
CA GLY A 39 14.27 7.34 -4.30
C GLY A 39 14.99 6.86 -5.57
N GLY A 40 16.15 7.45 -5.87
CA GLY A 40 17.01 7.00 -6.95
C GLY A 40 17.80 5.75 -6.55
N VAL A 41 17.36 4.57 -6.99
CA VAL A 41 18.10 3.30 -6.85
C VAL A 41 18.84 2.99 -8.15
N VAL A 42 20.06 2.45 -8.06
CA VAL A 42 20.93 2.20 -9.20
C VAL A 42 20.45 0.98 -10.00
N ILE A 43 20.00 1.19 -11.24
CA ILE A 43 19.67 0.10 -12.17
C ILE A 43 20.91 -0.80 -12.38
N GLY A 44 20.70 -2.12 -12.37
CA GLY A 44 21.75 -3.13 -12.41
C GLY A 44 22.31 -3.53 -11.05
N SER A 45 21.89 -2.89 -9.95
CA SER A 45 22.26 -3.33 -8.61
C SER A 45 21.74 -4.74 -8.33
N ARG A 46 22.51 -5.52 -7.56
CA ARG A 46 22.04 -6.85 -7.12
C ARG A 46 20.85 -6.71 -6.18
N VAL A 47 19.95 -7.68 -6.22
CA VAL A 47 18.89 -7.78 -5.23
C VAL A 47 19.49 -7.97 -3.83
N PRO A 48 19.07 -7.18 -2.82
CA PRO A 48 19.45 -7.45 -1.44
C PRO A 48 18.90 -8.80 -0.97
N TYR A 49 19.66 -9.49 -0.11
CA TYR A 49 19.21 -10.71 0.52
C TYR A 49 18.03 -10.45 1.45
N PHE A 50 17.10 -11.40 1.54
CA PHE A 50 16.04 -11.42 2.54
C PHE A 50 15.69 -12.85 2.93
N GLU A 51 15.29 -13.02 4.19
CA GLU A 51 14.69 -14.21 4.76
C GLU A 51 13.59 -13.75 5.71
N LEU A 52 12.32 -13.86 5.31
CA LEU A 52 11.19 -13.25 6.02
C LEU A 52 10.03 -14.24 6.19
N PRO A 53 9.30 -14.18 7.32
CA PRO A 53 8.12 -15.00 7.54
C PRO A 53 6.91 -14.49 6.73
N GLU A 54 6.11 -15.42 6.21
CA GLU A 54 4.79 -15.15 5.65
C GLU A 54 3.71 -15.40 6.73
N PRO A 55 2.99 -14.36 7.19
CA PRO A 55 1.99 -14.52 8.25
C PRO A 55 0.83 -15.47 7.92
N LEU A 56 0.45 -15.60 6.65
CA LEU A 56 -0.69 -16.43 6.24
C LEU A 56 -0.41 -17.93 6.40
N THR A 57 0.80 -18.36 6.06
CA THR A 57 1.17 -19.79 5.99
C THR A 57 2.13 -20.20 7.11
N GLY A 58 2.81 -19.24 7.74
CA GLY A 58 3.91 -19.48 8.66
C GLY A 58 5.23 -19.89 7.97
N LYS A 59 5.24 -20.01 6.64
CA LYS A 59 6.46 -20.36 5.89
C LYS A 59 7.43 -19.18 5.93
N VAL A 60 8.71 -19.48 6.13
CA VAL A 60 9.79 -18.52 5.90
C VAL A 60 10.21 -18.61 4.43
N TRP A 61 10.27 -17.46 3.77
CA TRP A 61 10.68 -17.32 2.38
C TRP A 61 12.02 -16.62 2.29
N LYS A 62 12.89 -17.13 1.42
CA LYS A 62 14.23 -16.61 1.15
C LYS A 62 14.32 -16.14 -0.28
N LEU A 63 15.29 -15.29 -0.58
CA LEU A 63 15.61 -14.93 -1.97
C LEU A 63 15.81 -16.18 -2.85
N ASP A 64 16.49 -17.20 -2.32
CA ASP A 64 16.81 -18.45 -3.01
C ASP A 64 15.57 -19.23 -3.50
N ASP A 65 14.41 -19.06 -2.85
CA ASP A 65 13.15 -19.69 -3.27
C ASP A 65 12.67 -19.20 -4.64
N PHE A 66 13.20 -18.07 -5.12
CA PHE A 66 12.86 -17.47 -6.41
C PHE A 66 13.95 -17.71 -7.48
N GLU A 67 15.01 -18.47 -7.17
CA GLU A 67 16.16 -18.67 -8.06
C GLU A 67 15.88 -19.53 -9.30
N SER A 68 14.70 -20.14 -9.42
CA SER A 68 14.31 -20.81 -10.68
C SER A 68 13.70 -19.86 -11.71
N TYR A 69 13.33 -18.63 -11.31
CA TYR A 69 12.59 -17.70 -12.15
C TYR A 69 13.52 -16.73 -12.91
N PRO A 70 13.20 -16.38 -14.18
CA PRO A 70 13.94 -15.38 -14.96
C PRO A 70 13.70 -13.94 -14.49
N ALA A 71 12.62 -13.69 -13.74
CA ALA A 71 12.24 -12.36 -13.26
C ALA A 71 11.66 -12.45 -11.86
N LEU A 72 11.96 -11.47 -11.01
CA LEU A 72 11.42 -11.34 -9.66
C LEU A 72 10.88 -9.92 -9.44
N LEU A 73 9.60 -9.80 -9.10
CA LEU A 73 8.98 -8.56 -8.67
C LEU A 73 8.90 -8.54 -7.14
N VAL A 74 9.66 -7.65 -6.51
CA VAL A 74 9.56 -7.34 -5.08
C VAL A 74 8.73 -6.07 -4.91
N MET A 75 7.72 -6.11 -4.03
CA MET A 75 6.78 -5.01 -3.82
C MET A 75 6.71 -4.65 -2.34
N PHE A 76 7.08 -3.43 -1.98
CA PHE A 76 6.84 -2.91 -0.63
C PHE A 76 5.43 -2.34 -0.58
N ILE A 77 4.54 -2.97 0.20
CA ILE A 77 3.13 -2.60 0.33
C ILE A 77 2.71 -2.57 1.81
N CYS A 78 1.48 -2.12 2.08
CA CYS A 78 0.88 -2.21 3.41
C CYS A 78 -0.65 -2.27 3.31
N ASN A 79 -1.33 -2.55 4.42
CA ASN A 79 -2.77 -2.83 4.41
C ASN A 79 -3.61 -1.54 4.38
N HIS A 80 -3.13 -0.48 5.03
CA HIS A 80 -3.94 0.70 5.28
C HIS A 80 -3.77 1.85 4.28
N CYS A 81 -2.64 1.91 3.57
CA CYS A 81 -2.28 3.03 2.69
C CYS A 81 -3.31 3.22 1.55
N PRO A 82 -3.81 4.46 1.31
CA PRO A 82 -4.74 4.72 0.23
C PRO A 82 -4.16 4.44 -1.16
N PHE A 83 -2.86 4.60 -1.37
CA PHE A 83 -2.20 4.29 -2.65
C PHE A 83 -2.14 2.78 -2.90
N VAL A 84 -1.88 1.96 -1.87
CA VAL A 84 -1.93 0.50 -2.00
C VAL A 84 -3.37 0.03 -2.19
N LYS A 85 -4.32 0.59 -1.43
CA LYS A 85 -5.75 0.27 -1.57
C LYS A 85 -6.28 0.57 -2.98
N HIS A 86 -5.79 1.64 -3.60
CA HIS A 86 -6.09 2.00 -4.98
C HIS A 86 -5.62 0.94 -5.99
N LEU A 87 -4.47 0.30 -5.75
CA LEU A 87 -3.85 -0.63 -6.71
C LEU A 87 -4.03 -2.12 -6.41
N LYS A 88 -4.43 -2.53 -5.20
CA LYS A 88 -4.31 -3.94 -4.78
C LYS A 88 -5.04 -4.96 -5.66
N LYS A 89 -6.22 -4.62 -6.20
CA LYS A 89 -6.94 -5.51 -7.13
C LYS A 89 -6.17 -5.69 -8.43
N ASP A 90 -5.59 -4.62 -8.93
CA ASP A 90 -4.81 -4.62 -10.18
C ASP A 90 -3.43 -5.26 -10.00
N ILE A 91 -2.80 -5.12 -8.83
CA ILE A 91 -1.60 -5.88 -8.46
C ILE A 91 -1.89 -7.38 -8.51
N VAL A 92 -2.98 -7.85 -7.90
CA VAL A 92 -3.38 -9.26 -7.93
C VAL A 92 -3.63 -9.74 -9.37
N LYS A 93 -4.36 -8.94 -10.16
CA LYS A 93 -4.65 -9.27 -11.56
C LYS A 93 -3.37 -9.38 -12.40
N LEU A 94 -2.48 -8.39 -12.29
CA LEU A 94 -1.23 -8.31 -13.05
C LEU A 94 -0.28 -9.44 -12.67
N THR A 95 -0.04 -9.64 -11.37
CA THR A 95 0.86 -10.69 -10.88
C THR A 95 0.34 -12.08 -11.26
N LYS A 96 -0.95 -12.37 -11.06
CA LYS A 96 -1.54 -13.65 -11.48
C LYS A 96 -1.33 -13.94 -12.97
N PHE A 97 -1.49 -12.92 -13.82
CA PHE A 97 -1.26 -13.04 -15.26
C PHE A 97 0.20 -13.34 -15.60
N TYR A 98 1.14 -12.59 -15.03
CA TYR A 98 2.56 -12.73 -15.35
C TYR A 98 3.25 -13.91 -14.65
N MET A 99 2.75 -14.36 -13.51
CA MET A 99 3.25 -15.59 -12.87
C MET A 99 3.05 -16.81 -13.76
N GLY A 100 1.95 -16.87 -14.51
CA GLY A 100 1.74 -17.88 -15.56
C GLY A 100 2.72 -17.79 -16.74
N LYS A 101 3.54 -16.75 -16.82
CA LYS A 101 4.55 -16.50 -17.86
C LYS A 101 5.98 -16.54 -17.35
N GLY A 102 6.20 -16.96 -16.10
CA GLY A 102 7.53 -17.07 -15.49
C GLY A 102 7.98 -15.88 -14.64
N LEU A 103 7.09 -14.96 -14.27
CA LEU A 103 7.40 -13.98 -13.23
C LEU A 103 7.29 -14.62 -11.83
N ALA A 104 8.32 -14.48 -11.00
CA ALA A 104 8.16 -14.58 -9.55
C ALA A 104 7.70 -13.24 -8.98
N ALA A 105 6.84 -13.27 -7.96
CA ALA A 105 6.41 -12.06 -7.25
C ALA A 105 6.41 -12.30 -5.74
N VAL A 106 6.74 -11.26 -4.99
CA VAL A 106 6.73 -11.23 -3.52
C VAL A 106 6.33 -9.84 -3.04
N ALA A 107 5.46 -9.78 -2.04
CA ALA A 107 5.11 -8.54 -1.34
C ALA A 107 5.77 -8.53 0.03
N ILE A 108 6.20 -7.36 0.50
CA ILE A 108 6.82 -7.15 1.81
C ILE A 108 6.13 -5.97 2.50
N SER A 109 5.72 -6.16 3.75
CA SER A 109 5.30 -5.07 4.65
C SER A 109 6.40 -4.83 5.68
N SER A 110 6.92 -3.61 5.71
CA SER A 110 7.92 -3.15 6.69
C SER A 110 7.37 -2.06 7.61
N ASN A 111 6.05 -1.89 7.68
CA ASN A 111 5.46 -0.85 8.51
C ASN A 111 5.47 -1.26 10.00
N SER A 112 5.81 -0.31 10.86
CA SER A 112 5.86 -0.47 12.30
C SER A 112 4.48 -0.79 12.88
N THR A 113 4.37 -1.97 13.50
CA THR A 113 3.15 -2.42 14.18
C THR A 113 2.87 -1.68 15.49
N ILE A 114 3.87 -0.98 16.04
CA ILE A 114 3.72 -0.11 17.22
C ILE A 114 2.87 1.11 16.87
N THR A 115 3.15 1.74 15.72
CA THR A 115 2.45 2.97 15.29
C THR A 115 1.26 2.66 14.38
N HIS A 116 1.30 1.55 13.64
CA HIS A 116 0.27 1.11 12.70
C HIS A 116 -0.05 -0.37 12.91
N PRO A 117 -0.73 -0.75 14.01
CA PRO A 117 -1.05 -2.15 14.33
C PRO A 117 -1.79 -2.90 13.21
N GLN A 118 -2.58 -2.17 12.40
CA GLN A 118 -3.32 -2.72 11.26
C GLN A 118 -2.43 -3.25 10.11
N ASP A 119 -1.13 -2.95 10.10
CA ASP A 119 -0.17 -3.51 9.15
C ASP A 119 0.56 -4.74 9.72
N GLY A 120 0.19 -5.21 10.91
CA GLY A 120 0.82 -6.35 11.56
C GLY A 120 0.42 -7.71 10.97
N PRO A 121 1.15 -8.79 11.34
CA PRO A 121 1.02 -10.13 10.77
C PRO A 121 -0.42 -10.66 10.68
N GLU A 122 -1.22 -10.49 11.75
CA GLU A 122 -2.60 -10.97 11.78
C GLU A 122 -3.46 -10.32 10.67
N PHE A 123 -3.34 -9.01 10.49
CA PHE A 123 -4.08 -8.28 9.48
C PHE A 123 -3.53 -8.50 8.07
N MET A 124 -2.21 -8.71 7.94
CA MET A 124 -1.59 -9.12 6.67
C MET A 124 -2.14 -10.46 6.19
N ALA A 125 -2.24 -11.46 7.08
CA ALA A 125 -2.82 -12.76 6.74
C ALA A 125 -4.29 -12.63 6.30
N LYS A 126 -5.08 -11.80 7.01
CA LYS A 126 -6.47 -11.51 6.64
C LYS A 126 -6.57 -10.82 5.26
N GLU A 127 -5.73 -9.82 4.99
CA GLU A 127 -5.68 -9.10 3.71
C GLU A 127 -5.30 -10.05 2.57
N ALA A 128 -4.24 -10.84 2.73
CA ALA A 128 -3.79 -11.81 1.73
C ALA A 128 -4.88 -12.85 1.39
N LYS A 129 -5.59 -13.36 2.40
CA LYS A 129 -6.72 -14.27 2.22
C LYS A 129 -7.92 -13.59 1.55
N LEU A 130 -8.27 -12.37 1.96
CA LEU A 130 -9.41 -11.63 1.42
C LEU A 130 -9.24 -11.30 -0.06
N PHE A 131 -8.04 -10.89 -0.46
CA PHE A 131 -7.73 -10.52 -1.85
C PHE A 131 -7.16 -11.66 -2.68
N ASN A 132 -7.03 -12.87 -2.10
CA ASN A 132 -6.44 -14.05 -2.73
C ASN A 132 -5.10 -13.73 -3.41
N TYR A 133 -4.16 -13.19 -2.64
CA TYR A 133 -2.83 -12.87 -3.15
C TYR A 133 -2.17 -14.13 -3.74
N PRO A 134 -1.76 -14.10 -5.02
CA PRO A 134 -1.14 -15.25 -5.68
C PRO A 134 0.35 -15.39 -5.33
N PHE A 135 0.90 -14.44 -4.56
CA PHE A 135 2.29 -14.32 -4.14
C PHE A 135 2.37 -14.29 -2.60
N PRO A 136 3.52 -14.67 -2.01
CA PRO A 136 3.72 -14.54 -0.58
C PRO A 136 3.74 -13.07 -0.16
N TYR A 137 3.11 -12.78 0.98
CA TYR A 137 3.12 -11.45 1.61
C TYR A 137 3.88 -11.51 2.94
N LEU A 138 5.13 -11.07 2.90
CA LEU A 138 6.13 -11.25 3.95
C LEU A 138 6.15 -10.06 4.92
N PHE A 139 6.43 -10.35 6.19
CA PHE A 139 6.56 -9.33 7.22
C PHE A 139 8.03 -9.07 7.56
N ASP A 140 8.49 -7.86 7.30
CA ASP A 140 9.83 -7.37 7.65
C ASP A 140 9.75 -6.57 8.95
N GLU A 141 9.78 -7.30 10.07
CA GLU A 141 9.69 -6.72 11.41
C GLU A 141 10.88 -5.80 11.74
N SER A 142 12.08 -6.16 11.30
CA SER A 142 13.30 -5.38 11.59
C SER A 142 13.38 -4.07 10.79
N GLN A 143 12.71 -4.03 9.63
CA GLN A 143 12.82 -2.98 8.61
C GLN A 143 14.18 -2.95 7.88
N GLU A 144 15.08 -3.88 8.16
CA GLU A 144 16.39 -3.95 7.51
C GLU A 144 16.28 -4.34 6.03
N VAL A 145 15.29 -5.14 5.65
CA VAL A 145 15.06 -5.46 4.23
C VAL A 145 14.59 -4.21 3.49
N ALA A 146 13.66 -3.43 4.05
CA ALA A 146 13.31 -2.13 3.46
C ALA A 146 14.51 -1.18 3.31
N ARG A 147 15.38 -1.08 4.33
CA ARG A 147 16.61 -0.27 4.24
C ARG A 147 17.54 -0.76 3.14
N ALA A 148 17.79 -2.07 3.07
CA ALA A 148 18.71 -2.66 2.11
C ALA A 148 18.25 -2.45 0.66
N PHE A 149 16.93 -2.45 0.43
CA PHE A 149 16.34 -2.10 -0.87
C PHE A 149 16.30 -0.59 -1.15
N GLY A 150 16.48 0.25 -0.13
CA GLY A 150 16.26 1.69 -0.23
C GLY A 150 14.79 2.07 -0.39
N ALA A 151 13.87 1.21 0.06
CA ALA A 151 12.44 1.46 -0.03
C ALA A 151 12.02 2.57 0.95
N VAL A 152 11.15 3.47 0.51
CA VAL A 152 10.75 4.67 1.26
C VAL A 152 9.24 4.88 1.30
N CYS A 153 8.48 4.28 0.40
CA CYS A 153 7.04 4.48 0.25
C CYS A 153 6.26 3.18 0.01
N THR A 154 4.94 3.27 0.10
CA THR A 154 4.02 2.16 -0.21
C THR A 154 2.88 2.65 -1.12
N PRO A 155 2.66 2.02 -2.30
CA PRO A 155 3.41 0.91 -2.85
C PRO A 155 4.73 1.37 -3.50
N GLU A 156 5.73 0.48 -3.50
CA GLU A 156 7.00 0.68 -4.18
C GLU A 156 7.44 -0.63 -4.85
N PHE A 157 7.81 -0.55 -6.13
CA PHE A 157 8.02 -1.73 -6.99
C PHE A 157 9.48 -1.84 -7.43
N PHE A 158 10.04 -3.03 -7.30
CA PHE A 158 11.38 -3.39 -7.75
C PHE A 158 11.29 -4.65 -8.59
N LEU A 159 11.52 -4.53 -9.90
CA LEU A 159 11.55 -5.64 -10.82
C LEU A 159 13.00 -5.98 -11.16
N PHE A 160 13.39 -7.20 -10.84
CA PHE A 160 14.70 -7.75 -11.12
C PHE A 160 14.62 -8.70 -12.30
N LYS A 161 15.68 -8.69 -13.11
CA LYS A 161 15.90 -9.69 -14.17
C LYS A 161 17.01 -10.64 -13.75
N LYS A 162 16.98 -11.83 -14.32
CA LYS A 162 18.07 -12.80 -14.23
C LYS A 162 18.35 -13.43 -15.58
N ASP A 163 19.63 -13.57 -15.88
CA ASP A 163 20.11 -14.29 -17.06
C ASP A 163 20.88 -15.54 -16.63
N GLY A 164 20.28 -16.71 -16.85
CA GLY A 164 20.83 -18.00 -16.45
C GLY A 164 21.08 -18.12 -14.94
N ARG A 165 22.33 -18.41 -14.56
CA ARG A 165 22.77 -18.58 -13.15
C ARG A 165 23.32 -17.30 -12.51
N ARG A 166 23.21 -16.15 -13.18
CA ARG A 166 23.68 -14.88 -12.62
C ARG A 166 22.75 -14.44 -11.48
N PRO A 167 23.21 -13.61 -10.53
CA PRO A 167 22.30 -13.02 -9.55
C PRO A 167 21.23 -12.15 -10.21
N PHE A 168 20.10 -11.97 -9.53
CA PHE A 168 19.09 -10.98 -9.91
C PHE A 168 19.67 -9.56 -9.89
N GLU A 169 19.41 -8.80 -10.95
CA GLU A 169 19.82 -7.40 -11.11
C GLU A 169 18.60 -6.51 -11.33
N LEU A 170 18.58 -5.34 -10.69
CA LEU A 170 17.48 -4.40 -10.78
C LEU A 170 17.30 -3.93 -12.21
N PHE A 171 16.12 -4.17 -12.78
CA PHE A 171 15.79 -3.81 -14.15
C PHE A 171 14.84 -2.62 -14.22
N TYR A 172 13.86 -2.58 -13.31
CA TYR A 172 12.90 -1.50 -13.21
C TYR A 172 12.59 -1.17 -11.75
N HIS A 173 12.54 0.12 -11.45
CA HIS A 173 12.14 0.67 -10.17
C HIS A 173 11.30 1.93 -10.42
N GLY A 174 10.05 1.91 -9.97
CA GLY A 174 9.15 3.01 -10.26
C GLY A 174 7.69 2.67 -10.06
N GLN A 175 6.82 3.46 -10.68
CA GLN A 175 5.37 3.38 -10.52
C GLN A 175 4.75 2.12 -11.13
N PHE A 176 3.51 1.84 -10.73
CA PHE A 176 2.65 0.86 -11.39
C PHE A 176 2.14 1.39 -12.74
N ASP A 177 1.60 2.62 -12.73
CA ASP A 177 1.11 3.40 -13.86
C ASP A 177 0.92 4.87 -13.43
N ASP A 178 0.31 5.69 -14.29
CA ASP A 178 0.04 7.11 -14.04
C ASP A 178 -1.14 7.39 -13.08
N SER A 179 -1.90 6.36 -12.68
CA SER A 179 -3.07 6.55 -11.83
C SER A 179 -2.67 6.85 -10.38
N ARG A 180 -3.48 7.67 -9.71
CA ARG A 180 -3.36 8.00 -8.28
C ARG A 180 -4.75 8.07 -7.64
N PRO A 181 -4.90 7.88 -6.32
CA PRO A 181 -6.21 7.88 -5.65
C PRO A 181 -7.05 9.15 -5.88
N SER A 182 -6.41 10.29 -6.13
CA SER A 182 -7.07 11.58 -6.39
C SER A 182 -7.02 12.01 -7.85
N SER A 183 -6.64 11.12 -8.77
CA SER A 183 -6.61 11.39 -10.21
C SER A 183 -7.85 10.78 -10.89
N ASN A 184 -8.25 11.36 -12.03
CA ASN A 184 -9.29 10.78 -12.89
C ASN A 184 -8.71 9.76 -13.90
N ILE A 185 -7.47 9.32 -13.71
CA ILE A 185 -6.78 8.38 -14.60
C ILE A 185 -7.12 6.95 -14.13
N PRO A 186 -7.63 6.07 -15.00
CA PRO A 186 -7.92 4.68 -14.63
C PRO A 186 -6.63 3.90 -14.34
N VAL A 187 -6.73 2.91 -13.45
CA VAL A 187 -5.64 1.95 -13.21
C VAL A 187 -5.48 1.06 -14.44
N THR A 188 -4.25 0.92 -14.91
CA THR A 188 -3.88 0.15 -16.12
C THR A 188 -2.70 -0.78 -15.91
N GLY A 189 -1.83 -0.50 -14.93
CA GLY A 189 -0.55 -1.19 -14.74
C GLY A 189 0.41 -1.07 -15.92
N ARG A 190 0.23 -0.05 -16.78
CA ARG A 190 0.92 0.08 -18.08
C ARG A 190 2.44 0.02 -17.95
N ASP A 191 3.01 0.75 -17.01
CA ASP A 191 4.46 0.91 -16.92
C ASP A 191 5.09 -0.36 -16.36
N LEU A 192 4.53 -0.90 -15.29
CA LEU A 192 5.01 -2.16 -14.72
C LEU A 192 4.81 -3.34 -15.67
N SER A 193 3.67 -3.43 -16.37
CA SER A 193 3.41 -4.48 -17.37
C SER A 193 4.44 -4.43 -18.50
N ARG A 194 4.72 -3.23 -19.05
CA ARG A 194 5.74 -3.05 -20.09
C ARG A 194 7.13 -3.44 -19.61
N ALA A 195 7.49 -3.10 -18.37
CA ALA A 195 8.76 -3.50 -17.78
C ALA A 195 8.87 -5.03 -17.66
N ILE A 196 7.81 -5.70 -17.19
CA ILE A 196 7.76 -7.16 -17.08
C ILE A 196 7.84 -7.82 -18.46
N ASP A 197 7.09 -7.32 -19.45
CA ASP A 197 7.17 -7.80 -20.83
C ASP A 197 8.61 -7.70 -21.37
N CYS A 198 9.30 -6.59 -21.12
CA CYS A 198 10.68 -6.41 -21.54
C CYS A 198 11.62 -7.43 -20.87
N VAL A 199 11.51 -7.64 -19.55
CA VAL A 199 12.34 -8.63 -18.85
C VAL A 199 12.10 -10.04 -19.39
N LEU A 200 10.84 -10.45 -19.50
CA LEU A 200 10.47 -11.81 -19.90
C LEU A 200 10.79 -12.10 -21.38
N SER A 201 10.87 -11.06 -22.21
CA SER A 201 11.26 -11.18 -23.64
C SER A 201 12.74 -10.89 -23.90
N GLY A 202 13.53 -10.58 -22.88
CA GLY A 202 14.95 -10.22 -23.03
C GLY A 202 15.19 -8.86 -23.71
N GLN A 203 14.18 -8.00 -23.78
CA GLN A 203 14.28 -6.67 -24.38
C GLN A 203 14.82 -5.63 -23.38
N LYS A 204 15.41 -4.56 -23.91
CA LYS A 204 15.86 -3.42 -23.10
C LYS A 204 14.67 -2.51 -22.78
N LEU A 205 14.69 -1.92 -21.58
CA LEU A 205 13.71 -0.92 -21.19
C LEU A 205 13.97 0.39 -21.95
N ASN A 206 12.99 0.86 -22.72
CA ASN A 206 13.14 1.99 -23.65
C ASN A 206 12.28 3.21 -23.28
N PHE A 207 11.86 3.31 -22.02
CA PHE A 207 11.03 4.41 -21.53
C PHE A 207 11.55 4.95 -20.20
N MET A 208 11.21 6.19 -19.90
CA MET A 208 11.58 6.83 -18.64
C MET A 208 10.81 6.19 -17.48
N GLN A 209 11.54 5.72 -16.47
CA GLN A 209 10.96 5.18 -15.25
C GLN A 209 10.53 6.35 -14.36
N LYS A 210 9.22 6.46 -14.08
CA LYS A 210 8.70 7.45 -13.13
C LYS A 210 8.70 6.84 -11.73
N PRO A 211 9.02 7.62 -10.68
CA PRO A 211 9.04 7.11 -9.32
C PRO A 211 7.65 6.64 -8.88
N SER A 212 7.64 5.64 -7.99
CA SER A 212 6.42 5.29 -7.23
C SER A 212 6.03 6.46 -6.33
N VAL A 213 4.74 6.57 -6.02
CA VAL A 213 4.23 7.60 -5.10
C VAL A 213 3.28 6.94 -4.11
N GLY A 214 3.54 7.16 -2.82
CA GLY A 214 2.84 6.48 -1.76
C GLY A 214 2.85 7.23 -0.44
N CYS A 215 2.28 6.59 0.59
CA CYS A 215 2.59 6.97 1.97
C CYS A 215 4.01 6.48 2.30
N SER A 216 4.75 7.26 3.09
CA SER A 216 6.04 6.80 3.63
C SER A 216 5.91 5.47 4.37
N ILE A 217 6.95 4.62 4.26
CA ILE A 217 7.11 3.46 5.15
C ILE A 217 7.09 3.95 6.60
N LYS A 218 6.39 3.20 7.45
CA LYS A 218 6.21 3.54 8.86
C LYS A 218 7.38 2.99 9.67
N TRP A 219 8.51 3.70 9.65
CA TRP A 219 9.68 3.32 10.44
C TRP A 219 9.36 3.19 11.93
N HIS A 220 10.03 2.26 12.62
CA HIS A 220 9.94 2.16 14.08
C HIS A 220 10.39 3.47 14.73
N PRO A 221 9.85 3.82 15.90
CA PRO A 221 10.33 4.99 16.65
C PRO A 221 11.86 4.94 16.81
N GLY A 222 12.54 6.00 16.38
CA GLY A 222 14.01 6.08 16.42
C GLY A 222 14.75 5.32 15.32
N ASN A 223 14.05 4.71 14.37
CA ASN A 223 14.62 3.87 13.31
C ASN A 223 14.36 4.43 11.90
N SER A 224 14.11 5.74 11.76
CA SER A 224 14.01 6.34 10.42
C SER A 224 15.41 6.44 9.78
N PRO A 225 15.56 6.08 8.48
CA PRO A 225 16.82 6.23 7.76
C PRO A 225 17.18 7.69 7.49
#